data_AF-V6DNN2-F1
#
_entry.id   AF-V6DNN2-F1
#
_cell.length_a   1.000
_cell.length_b   1.000
_cell.length_c   1.000
_cell.angle_alpha   90.00
_cell.angle_beta   90.00
_cell.angle_gamma   90.00
#
_symmetry.space_group_name_H-M   'P 1'
#
loop_
_entity.id
_entity.type
_entity.pdbx_description
1 polymer ?
#
loop_
_entity_poly.entity_id
_entity_poly.type
_entity_poly.pdbx_seq_one_letter_code
_entity_poly.pdbx_strand_id
1 'polypeptide(L)' 'MIEAMYTMFKEYYSLGLFTVDDCRLAVQVHYFGKEQFKEITGVDYDVPTVTPTV' A
#
# COMPACT_ATOMS: atom_id res chain seq x y z
N MET A 1 -10.22 7.07 7.35
CA MET A 1 -9.70 5.69 7.18
C MET A 1 -10.91 4.79 7.09
N ILE A 2 -10.97 3.96 6.06
CA ILE A 2 -12.06 3.01 5.87
C ILE A 2 -11.53 1.66 6.38
N GLU A 3 -11.94 1.25 7.57
CA GLU A 3 -11.40 0.04 8.24
C GLU A 3 -11.52 -1.21 7.36
N ALA A 4 -12.65 -1.37 6.66
CA ALA A 4 -12.85 -2.47 5.73
C ALA A 4 -11.83 -2.48 4.58
N MET A 5 -11.44 -1.31 4.07
CA MET A 5 -10.43 -1.22 3.01
C MET A 5 -9.03 -1.52 3.56
N TYR A 6 -8.70 -1.04 4.75
CA TYR A 6 -7.41 -1.35 5.39
C TYR A 6 -7.23 -2.87 5.60
N THR A 7 -8.24 -3.54 6.17
CA THR A 7 -8.20 -4.99 6.39
C THR A 7 -8.04 -5.77 5.08
N MET A 8 -8.82 -5.42 4.05
CA MET A 8 -8.73 -6.05 2.73
C MET A 8 -7.34 -5.90 2.11
N PHE A 9 -6.76 -4.70 2.12
CA PHE A 9 -5.42 -4.48 1.56
C PHE A 9 -4.36 -5.24 2.33
N LYS A 10 -4.46 -5.33 3.65
CA LYS A 10 -3.52 -6.09 4.48
C LYS A 10 -3.55 -7.60 4.15
N GLU A 11 -4.74 -8.18 4.01
CA GLU A 11 -4.90 -9.59 3.65
C GLU A 11 -4.43 -9.85 2.22
N TYR A 12 -4.87 -9.04 1.25
CA TYR A 12 -4.61 -9.29 -0.16
C TYR A 12 -3.16 -9.02 -0.53
N TYR A 13 -2.50 -8.05 0.09
CA TYR A 13 -1.07 -7.86 -0.03
C TYR A 13 -0.28 -9.06 0.51
N SER A 14 -0.67 -9.60 1.67
CA SER A 14 -0.03 -10.79 2.25
C SER A 14 -0.19 -12.04 1.37
N LEU A 15 -1.26 -12.10 0.56
CA LEU A 15 -1.50 -13.16 -0.43
C LEU A 15 -0.80 -12.91 -1.78
N GLY A 16 -0.10 -11.79 -1.94
CA GLY A 16 0.55 -11.39 -3.20
C GLY A 16 -0.43 -10.93 -4.29
N LEU A 17 -1.68 -10.60 -3.93
CA LEU A 17 -2.69 -10.11 -4.86
C LEU A 17 -2.53 -8.61 -5.16
N PHE A 18 -1.87 -7.88 -4.26
CA PHE A 18 -1.55 -6.47 -4.43
C PHE A 18 -0.06 -6.22 -4.36
N THR A 19 0.39 -5.29 -5.18
CA THR A 19 1.76 -4.78 -5.19
C THR A 19 1.92 -3.58 -4.23
N VAL A 20 3.16 -3.18 -4.01
CA VAL A 20 3.46 -1.94 -3.26
C VAL A 20 2.85 -0.71 -3.94
N ASP A 21 2.80 -0.69 -5.27
CA ASP A 21 2.20 0.42 -6.02
C ASP A 21 0.68 0.47 -5.84
N ASP A 22 0.00 -0.67 -5.80
CA ASP A 22 -1.44 -0.74 -5.50
C ASP A 22 -1.74 -0.17 -4.11
N CYS A 23 -0.92 -0.53 -3.11
CA CYS A 23 -1.01 0.03 -1.77
C CYS A 23 -0.71 1.54 -1.75
N ARG A 24 0.16 2.04 -2.63
CA ARG A 24 0.47 3.47 -2.75
C ARG A 24 -0.71 4.25 -3.34
N LEU A 25 -1.37 3.69 -4.36
CA LEU A 25 -2.60 4.24 -4.92
C LEU A 25 -3.73 4.30 -3.88
N ALA A 26 -3.86 3.27 -3.03
CA ALA A 26 -4.85 3.23 -1.96
C ALA A 26 -4.70 4.38 -0.94
N VAL A 27 -3.46 4.82 -0.68
CA VAL A 27 -3.20 6.03 0.13
C VAL A 27 -3.63 7.30 -0.60
N GLN A 28 -3.37 7.39 -1.92
CA GLN A 28 -3.75 8.55 -2.73
C GLN A 28 -5.27 8.72 -2.83
N VAL A 29 -6.03 7.63 -2.86
CA VAL A 29 -7.51 7.66 -2.83
C VAL A 29 -8.08 7.67 -1.41
N HIS A 30 -7.24 7.88 -0.40
CA HIS A 30 -7.61 8.05 1.01
C HIS A 30 -8.32 6.86 1.67
N TYR A 31 -8.11 5.63 1.19
CA TYR A 31 -8.60 4.43 1.88
C TYR A 31 -7.93 4.25 3.24
N PHE A 32 -6.62 4.49 3.31
CA PHE A 32 -5.80 4.50 4.52
C PHE A 32 -4.61 5.47 4.38
N GLY A 33 -3.85 5.67 5.46
CA GLY A 33 -2.74 6.64 5.50
C GLY A 33 -1.37 6.03 5.26
N LYS A 34 -0.34 6.89 5.28
CA LYS A 34 1.07 6.50 5.10
C LYS A 34 1.56 5.52 6.17
N GLU A 35 1.08 5.64 7.40
CA GLU A 35 1.42 4.71 8.49
C GLU A 35 0.94 3.30 8.16
N GLN A 36 -0.32 3.16 7.72
CA GLN A 36 -0.90 1.87 7.33
C GLN A 36 -0.21 1.29 6.09
N PHE A 37 0.21 2.13 5.14
CA PHE A 37 1.02 1.68 4.00
C PHE A 37 2.31 1.01 4.47
N LYS A 38 3.02 1.61 5.43
CA LYS A 38 4.25 1.02 5.99
C LYS A 38 3.96 -0.26 6.75
N GLU A 39 2.85 -0.35 7.47
CA GLU A 39 2.44 -1.58 8.16
C GLU A 39 2.13 -2.73 7.19
N ILE A 40 1.47 -2.44 6.06
CA ILE A 40 1.08 -3.45 5.07
C ILE A 40 2.30 -3.91 4.26
N THR A 41 3.10 -2.96 3.77
CA THR A 41 4.14 -3.22 2.77
C THR A 41 5.54 -3.38 3.35
N GLY A 42 5.77 -2.87 4.56
CA GLY A 42 7.11 -2.73 5.16
C GLY A 42 7.93 -1.57 4.58
N VAL A 43 7.40 -0.83 3.61
CA VAL A 43 8.11 0.23 2.88
C VAL A 43 7.71 1.61 3.41
N ASP A 44 8.68 2.52 3.50
CA ASP A 44 8.39 3.94 3.78
C ASP A 44 7.73 4.60 2.56
N TYR A 45 6.56 5.19 2.75
CA TYR A 45 5.76 5.78 1.65
C TYR A 45 6.51 6.87 0.88
N ASP A 46 7.37 7.65 1.55
CA ASP A 46 8.10 8.75 0.94
C ASP A 46 9.34 8.31 0.14
N VAL A 47 9.71 7.01 0.21
CA VAL A 47 10.77 6.46 -0.64
C VAL A 47 10.21 6.34 -2.07
N PRO A 48 10.83 6.97 -3.08
CA PRO A 48 10.36 6.83 -4.45
C PRO A 48 10.45 5.37 -4.89
N THR A 49 9.40 4.86 -5.56
CA THR A 49 9.49 3.58 -6.23
C THR A 49 10.46 3.75 -7.38
N VAL A 50 11.62 3.10 -7.29
CA VAL A 50 12.57 3.03 -8.40
C VAL A 50 11.91 2.16 -9.45
N THR A 51 11.23 2.78 -10.41
CA THR A 51 10.77 2.07 -11.60
C THR A 51 12.04 1.67 -12.35
N PRO A 52 12.34 0.38 -12.54
CA PRO A 52 13.44 0.01 -13.39
C PRO A 52 13.13 0.55 -14.79
N THR A 53 13.93 1.51 -15.27
CA THR A 53 13.93 1.94 -16.66
C THR A 53 14.26 0.73 -17.52
N VAL A 54 13.28 0.32 -18.32
CA VAL A 54 13.42 -0.67 -19.41
C VAL A 54 14.18 -0.04 -20.58
#